data_AF-A0A6H1ZQM0-F1
#
_entry.id   AF-A0A6H1ZQM0-F1
#
_cell.length_a   1.000
_cell.length_b   1.000
_cell.length_c   1.000
_cell.angle_alpha   90.00
_cell.angle_beta   90.00
_cell.angle_gamma   90.00
#
_symmetry.space_group_name_H-M   'P 1'
#
loop_
_entity.id
_entity.type
_entity.pdbx_description
1 polymer ?
#
loop_
_entity_poly.entity_id
_entity_poly.type
_entity_poly.pdbx_seq_one_letter_code
_entity_poly.pdbx_strand_id
1 'polypeptide(L)'
;MTTIKIISPIAGKGLGRIYTAQPQIVDETNYIELGLIVRDDAGEPIKNAVVIITATDDTQNKTLNGTGDVLPQYENEVRIITPFYPFHYEFKTVGDHTITFSVNDITDSVTLTVVAPDPV
;
A
#
# COMPACT_ATOMS: atom_id res chain seq x y z
N MET A 1 -21.43 -2.99 -5.77
CA MET A 1 -20.58 -3.46 -4.67
C MET A 1 -19.42 -2.50 -4.51
N THR A 2 -19.09 -2.08 -3.27
CA THR A 2 -17.88 -1.30 -3.00
C THR A 2 -16.67 -2.10 -3.48
N THR A 3 -15.70 -1.42 -4.06
CA THR A 3 -14.45 -2.04 -4.52
C THR A 3 -13.26 -1.36 -3.87
N ILE A 4 -12.20 -2.13 -3.63
CA ILE A 4 -10.92 -1.62 -3.17
C ILE A 4 -9.82 -2.04 -4.13
N LYS A 5 -8.79 -1.20 -4.25
CA LYS A 5 -7.62 -1.47 -5.09
C LYS A 5 -6.37 -0.94 -4.41
N ILE A 6 -5.43 -1.84 -4.13
CA ILE A 6 -4.09 -1.44 -3.68
C ILE A 6 -3.30 -0.91 -4.89
N ILE A 7 -2.53 0.15 -4.66
CA ILE A 7 -1.70 0.82 -5.65
C ILE A 7 -0.30 1.10 -5.11
N SER A 8 0.65 1.33 -6.03
CA SER A 8 1.96 1.92 -5.75
C SER A 8 1.91 3.39 -6.19
N PRO A 9 1.77 4.36 -5.27
CA PRO A 9 1.69 5.78 -5.65
C PRO A 9 3.03 6.30 -6.20
N ILE A 10 4.15 5.67 -5.84
CA ILE A 10 5.48 6.02 -6.35
C ILE A 10 5.91 5.00 -7.39
N ALA A 11 6.25 5.48 -8.60
CA ALA A 11 6.81 4.65 -9.64
C ALA A 11 8.13 4.02 -9.18
N GLY A 12 8.25 2.70 -9.30
CA GLY A 12 9.46 1.98 -8.92
C GLY A 12 9.51 1.50 -7.46
N LYS A 13 8.55 1.88 -6.61
CA LYS A 13 8.52 1.53 -5.17
C LYS A 13 7.19 0.92 -4.70
N GLY A 14 6.72 -0.15 -5.35
CA GLY A 14 5.55 -0.88 -4.87
C GLY A 14 5.25 -2.19 -5.61
N LEU A 15 4.00 -2.64 -5.54
CA LEU A 15 3.46 -3.98 -5.82
C LEU A 15 4.25 -4.91 -6.76
N GLY A 16 4.32 -6.20 -6.36
CA GLY A 16 4.70 -7.33 -7.23
C GLY A 16 6.21 -7.47 -7.48
N ARG A 17 7.04 -6.96 -6.58
CA ARG A 17 8.50 -7.00 -6.70
C ARG A 17 9.13 -7.80 -5.55
N ILE A 18 10.26 -8.44 -5.83
CA ILE A 18 11.18 -8.92 -4.81
C ILE A 18 12.07 -7.74 -4.43
N TYR A 19 12.19 -7.48 -3.14
CA TYR A 19 12.99 -6.37 -2.62
C TYR A 19 14.28 -6.93 -2.06
N THR A 20 15.41 -6.58 -2.69
CA THR A 20 16.72 -6.77 -2.09
C THR A 20 16.95 -5.60 -1.15
N ALA A 21 17.04 -5.88 0.14
CA ALA A 21 17.29 -4.88 1.16
C ALA A 21 18.38 -5.37 2.08
N GLN A 22 19.29 -4.48 2.47
CA GLN A 22 20.16 -4.75 3.61
C GLN A 22 19.28 -4.58 4.85
N PRO A 23 18.86 -5.65 5.55
CA PRO A 23 18.04 -5.52 6.75
C PRO A 23 18.97 -5.05 7.87
N GLN A 24 19.27 -3.77 7.88
CA GLN A 24 19.89 -3.08 9.00
C GLN A 24 18.78 -2.43 9.81
N ILE A 25 18.92 -2.45 11.13
CA ILE A 25 17.93 -1.89 12.08
C ILE A 25 17.67 -0.38 11.83
N VAL A 26 18.51 0.30 11.04
CA VAL A 26 18.52 1.75 10.87
C VAL A 26 18.81 2.18 9.42
N ASP A 27 18.37 1.40 8.41
CA ASP A 27 18.41 1.90 7.03
C ASP A 27 17.03 2.42 6.63
N GLU A 28 16.84 3.75 6.74
CA GLU A 28 15.64 4.51 6.33
C GLU A 28 15.30 4.34 4.82
N THR A 29 16.10 3.58 4.07
CA THR A 29 15.89 3.31 2.65
C THR A 29 15.01 2.08 2.36
N ASN A 30 14.79 1.20 3.35
CA ASN A 30 14.01 -0.04 3.22
C ASN A 30 12.52 0.19 3.45
N TYR A 31 11.88 0.84 2.48
CA TYR A 31 10.46 1.12 2.54
C TYR A 31 9.79 0.96 1.18
N ILE A 32 8.47 0.79 1.24
CA ILE A 32 7.60 0.99 0.10
C ILE A 32 6.51 1.99 0.44
N GLU A 33 5.95 2.58 -0.61
CA GLU A 33 4.72 3.35 -0.50
C GLU A 33 3.59 2.54 -1.10
N LEU A 34 2.50 2.44 -0.36
CA LEU A 34 1.25 1.85 -0.79
C LEU A 34 0.15 2.90 -0.72
N GLY A 35 -0.90 2.65 -1.47
CA GLY A 35 -2.15 3.39 -1.34
C GLY A 35 -3.33 2.45 -1.51
N LEU A 36 -4.44 2.78 -0.87
CA LEU A 36 -5.72 2.15 -1.16
C LEU A 36 -6.62 3.13 -1.90
N ILE A 37 -7.22 2.70 -3.01
CA ILE A 37 -8.35 3.39 -3.63
C ILE A 37 -9.60 2.63 -3.23
N VAL A 38 -10.62 3.37 -2.79
CA VAL A 38 -11.93 2.83 -2.44
C VAL A 38 -12.95 3.48 -3.38
N ARG A 39 -13.75 2.68 -4.07
CA ARG A 39 -14.82 3.15 -4.96
C ARG A 39 -16.15 2.54 -4.57
N ASP A 40 -17.22 3.32 -4.73
CA ASP A 40 -18.57 2.82 -4.56
C ASP A 40 -19.04 1.99 -5.77
N ASP A 41 -20.30 1.60 -5.74
CA ASP A 41 -20.97 0.80 -6.76
C ASP A 41 -21.06 1.48 -8.12
N ALA A 42 -21.06 2.82 -8.14
CA ALA A 42 -21.08 3.63 -9.35
C ALA A 42 -19.65 3.88 -9.89
N GLY A 43 -18.62 3.43 -9.17
CA GLY A 43 -17.22 3.68 -9.49
C GLY A 43 -16.70 5.00 -8.93
N GLU A 44 -17.48 5.72 -8.12
CA GLU A 44 -17.07 7.01 -7.56
C GLU A 44 -16.13 6.82 -6.35
N PRO A 45 -15.06 7.62 -6.21
CA PRO A 45 -14.15 7.49 -5.08
C PRO A 45 -14.79 7.82 -3.73
N ILE A 46 -14.66 6.90 -2.76
CA ILE A 46 -15.08 7.11 -1.38
C ILE A 46 -13.94 7.76 -0.59
N LYS A 47 -14.14 9.01 -0.18
CA LYS A 47 -13.08 9.83 0.46
C LYS A 47 -13.06 9.80 1.98
N ASN A 48 -14.09 9.23 2.61
CA ASN A 48 -14.33 9.24 4.05
C ASN A 48 -14.50 7.83 4.63
N ALA A 49 -13.98 6.80 3.94
CA ALA A 49 -13.96 5.45 4.45
C ALA A 49 -13.03 5.36 5.67
N VAL A 50 -13.33 4.40 6.54
CA VAL A 50 -12.42 3.94 7.59
C VAL A 50 -11.62 2.79 7.01
N VAL A 51 -10.33 2.99 6.82
CA VAL A 51 -9.41 1.97 6.31
C VAL A 51 -8.61 1.40 7.47
N ILE A 52 -8.74 0.10 7.71
CA ILE A 52 -7.94 -0.63 8.68
C ILE A 52 -6.80 -1.30 7.93
N ILE A 53 -5.57 -1.08 8.39
CA ILE A 53 -4.35 -1.62 7.80
C ILE A 53 -3.68 -2.49 8.86
N THR A 54 -3.47 -3.75 8.53
CA THR A 54 -2.62 -4.66 9.31
C THR A 54 -1.41 -5.07 8.50
N ALA A 55 -0.27 -5.21 9.15
CA ALA A 55 0.99 -5.60 8.53
C ALA A 55 1.66 -6.71 9.34
N THR A 56 2.57 -7.46 8.72
CA THR A 56 3.42 -8.43 9.43
C THR A 56 4.17 -7.81 10.62
N ASP A 57 4.58 -6.55 10.50
CA ASP A 57 5.06 -5.77 11.64
C ASP A 57 3.89 -5.03 12.28
N ASP A 58 3.36 -5.59 13.37
CA ASP A 58 2.22 -5.05 14.08
C ASP A 58 2.43 -3.61 14.61
N THR A 59 3.69 -3.17 14.77
CA THR A 59 3.98 -1.79 15.19
C THR A 59 3.63 -0.76 14.12
N GLN A 60 3.39 -1.21 12.89
CA GLN A 60 2.98 -0.37 11.75
C GLN A 60 1.50 -0.53 11.39
N ASN A 61 0.73 -1.28 12.18
CA ASN A 61 -0.73 -1.35 12.04
C ASN A 61 -1.34 0.06 12.17
N LYS A 62 -2.33 0.37 11.34
CA LYS A 62 -2.87 1.72 11.24
C LYS A 62 -4.36 1.74 10.95
N THR A 63 -5.05 2.77 11.42
CA THR A 63 -6.40 3.12 10.97
C THR A 63 -6.34 4.50 10.33
N LEU A 64 -6.84 4.61 9.11
CA LEU A 64 -6.93 5.86 8.36
C LEU A 64 -8.40 6.28 8.24
N ASN A 65 -8.68 7.52 8.61
CA ASN A 65 -9.99 8.14 8.44
C ASN A 65 -9.88 9.24 7.40
N GLY A 66 -10.39 8.96 6.21
CA GLY A 66 -10.34 9.88 5.08
C GLY A 66 -9.10 9.78 4.19
N THR A 67 -9.23 10.21 2.94
CA THR A 67 -8.15 10.16 1.95
C THR A 67 -7.11 11.24 2.21
N GLY A 68 -5.85 10.84 2.36
CA GLY A 68 -4.75 11.75 2.69
C GLY A 68 -4.05 12.38 1.49
N ASP A 69 -4.26 11.84 0.28
CA ASP A 69 -3.57 12.29 -0.93
C ASP A 69 -4.37 11.97 -2.21
N VAL A 70 -3.91 12.48 -3.35
CA VAL A 70 -4.48 12.25 -4.68
C VAL A 70 -3.40 11.91 -5.69
N LEU A 71 -3.72 11.05 -6.66
CA LEU A 71 -2.82 10.80 -7.78
C LEU A 71 -3.58 10.75 -9.12
N PRO A 72 -2.95 11.16 -10.23
CA PRO A 72 -3.55 11.03 -11.54
C PRO A 72 -3.55 9.55 -12.00
N GLN A 73 -4.73 9.02 -12.30
CA GLN A 73 -4.91 7.75 -13.00
C GLN A 73 -5.43 8.00 -14.41
N TYR A 74 -5.11 7.10 -15.34
CA TYR A 74 -5.67 7.10 -16.67
C TYR A 74 -6.68 5.97 -16.77
N GLU A 75 -7.93 6.32 -17.02
CA GLU A 75 -9.01 5.37 -17.29
C GLU A 75 -9.59 5.72 -18.67
N ASN A 76 -9.53 4.77 -19.61
CA ASN A 76 -9.95 4.98 -21.00
C ASN A 76 -9.35 6.25 -21.64
N GLU A 77 -8.03 6.46 -21.45
CA GLU A 77 -7.28 7.64 -21.91
C GLU A 77 -7.67 8.98 -21.25
N VAL A 78 -8.65 8.98 -20.36
CA VAL A 78 -9.04 10.15 -19.58
C VAL A 78 -8.22 10.20 -18.29
N ARG A 79 -7.59 11.34 -18.03
CA ARG A 79 -6.89 11.60 -16.77
C ARG A 79 -7.89 11.92 -15.67
N ILE A 80 -7.95 11.07 -14.64
CA ILE A 80 -8.79 11.22 -13.46
C ILE A 80 -7.90 11.49 -12.25
N ILE A 81 -8.24 12.49 -11.44
CA ILE A 81 -7.58 12.72 -10.15
C ILE A 81 -8.25 11.82 -9.12
N THR A 82 -7.54 10.76 -8.73
CA THR A 82 -8.09 9.73 -7.84
C THR A 82 -7.53 9.90 -6.43
N PRO A 83 -8.39 10.14 -5.42
CA PRO A 83 -7.96 10.18 -4.04
C PRO A 83 -7.64 8.78 -3.53
N PHE A 84 -6.69 8.68 -2.61
CA PHE A 84 -6.30 7.41 -2.02
C PHE A 84 -5.90 7.56 -0.54
N TYR A 85 -5.82 6.42 0.15
CA TYR A 85 -5.39 6.31 1.53
C TYR A 85 -3.92 5.89 1.55
N PRO A 86 -2.97 6.82 1.79
CA PRO A 86 -1.54 6.53 1.71
C PRO A 86 -1.07 5.70 2.89
N PHE A 87 -0.14 4.79 2.65
CA PHE A 87 0.50 3.96 3.66
C PHE A 87 1.98 3.74 3.34
N HIS A 88 2.83 4.28 4.21
CA HIS A 88 4.26 4.03 4.22
C HIS A 88 4.54 2.78 5.04
N TYR A 89 5.29 1.84 4.49
CA TYR A 89 5.69 0.62 5.19
C TYR A 89 7.21 0.44 5.16
N GLU A 90 7.82 0.37 6.33
CA GLU A 90 9.23 0.04 6.51
C GLU A 90 9.38 -1.46 6.78
N PHE A 91 10.41 -2.11 6.24
CA PHE A 91 10.70 -3.51 6.54
C PHE A 91 12.10 -3.66 7.11
N LYS A 92 12.17 -4.26 8.30
CA LYS A 92 13.38 -4.36 9.14
C LYS A 92 13.97 -5.77 9.16
N THR A 93 13.27 -6.73 8.57
CA THR A 93 13.63 -8.15 8.57
C THR A 93 13.59 -8.71 7.14
N VAL A 94 14.30 -9.81 6.91
CA VAL A 94 14.10 -10.63 5.71
C VAL A 94 12.86 -11.51 5.87
N GLY A 95 12.35 -11.99 4.75
CA GLY A 95 11.19 -12.88 4.67
C GLY A 95 10.00 -12.20 4.00
N ASP A 96 8.84 -12.82 4.14
CA ASP A 96 7.60 -12.30 3.59
C ASP A 96 6.95 -11.32 4.57
N HIS A 97 6.59 -10.15 4.04
CA HIS A 97 5.85 -9.10 4.72
C HIS A 97 4.51 -8.93 4.03
N THR A 98 3.43 -9.26 4.72
CA THR A 98 2.06 -9.12 4.22
C THR A 98 1.43 -7.87 4.83
N ILE A 99 0.86 -7.03 3.96
CA ILE A 99 0.11 -5.83 4.31
C ILE A 99 -1.32 -6.03 3.81
N THR A 100 -2.28 -5.96 4.72
CA THR A 100 -3.71 -6.13 4.44
C THR A 100 -4.43 -4.81 4.66
N PHE A 101 -5.24 -4.43 3.69
CA PHE A 101 -6.15 -3.30 3.77
C PHE A 101 -7.58 -3.81 3.90
N SER A 102 -8.36 -3.22 4.81
CA SER A 102 -9.76 -3.56 5.02
C SER A 102 -10.65 -2.32 5.06
N VAL A 103 -11.81 -2.41 4.39
CA VAL A 103 -12.88 -1.42 4.38
C VAL A 103 -14.23 -2.14 4.34
N ASN A 104 -15.11 -1.90 5.32
CA ASN A 104 -16.47 -2.46 5.37
C ASN A 104 -16.53 -3.95 4.99
N ASP A 105 -15.74 -4.78 5.68
CA ASP A 105 -15.61 -6.24 5.48
C ASP A 105 -14.98 -6.70 4.16
N ILE A 106 -14.58 -5.78 3.28
CA ILE A 106 -13.80 -6.08 2.08
C ILE A 106 -12.32 -5.98 2.44
N THR A 107 -11.53 -6.98 2.04
CA THR A 107 -10.10 -7.04 2.30
C THR A 107 -9.31 -7.31 1.02
N ASP A 108 -8.15 -6.68 0.91
CA ASP A 108 -7.15 -6.95 -0.13
C ASP A 108 -5.75 -6.93 0.52
N SER A 109 -4.78 -7.61 -0.08
CA SER A 109 -3.46 -7.76 0.51
C SER A 109 -2.35 -7.75 -0.52
N VAL A 110 -1.19 -7.25 -0.11
CA VAL A 110 0.06 -7.41 -0.83
C VAL A 110 1.06 -8.14 0.05
N THR A 111 1.79 -9.08 -0.54
CA THR A 111 2.97 -9.68 0.07
C THR A 111 4.22 -9.19 -0.63
N LEU A 112 5.19 -8.75 0.16
CA LEU A 112 6.53 -8.35 -0.26
C LEU A 112 7.49 -9.43 0.22
N THR A 113 8.33 -9.95 -0.66
CA THR A 113 9.42 -10.84 -0.25
C THR A 113 10.71 -10.02 -0.14
N VAL A 114 11.24 -9.92 1.07
CA VAL A 114 12.48 -9.22 1.40
C VAL A 114 13.61 -10.23 1.51
N VAL A 115 14.64 -10.08 0.69
CA VAL A 115 15.81 -10.97 0.68
C VAL A 115 17.05 -10.24 1.16
N ALA A 116 17.95 -10.97 1.82
CA ALA A 116 19.27 -10.46 2.18
C ALA A 116 20.09 -10.11 0.92
N PRO A 117 21.01 -9.13 0.98
CA PRO A 117 21.96 -8.90 -0.09
C PRO A 117 22.85 -10.13 -0.29
N ASP A 118 23.29 -10.36 -1.52
CA ASP A 118 24.31 -11.38 -1.80
C ASP A 118 25.59 -11.07 -0.99
N PRO A 119 26.27 -12.09 -0.42
CA PRO A 119 27.55 -11.89 0.25
C PRO A 119 28.58 -11.39 -0.77
N VAL A 120 29.30 -10.32 -0.40
CA VAL A 120 30.40 -9.72 -1.19
C VAL A 120 31.64 -10.60 -1.13
#